data_AF-A0A9E2V040-F1
#
_entry.id   AF-A0A9E2V040-F1
#
_cell.length_a   1.000
_cell.length_b   1.000
_cell.length_c   1.000
_cell.angle_alpha   90.00
_cell.angle_beta   90.00
_cell.angle_gamma   90.00
#
_symmetry.space_group_name_H-M   'P 1'
#
loop_
_entity.id
_entity.type
_entity.pdbx_description
1 polymer ?
#
loop_
_entity_poly.entity_id
_entity_poly.type
_entity_poly.pdbx_seq_one_letter_code
_entity_poly.pdbx_strand_id
1 'polypeptide(L)'
;MPSPTIVVRNLQRLWAAARGIAVDSSGYSLDLNDNLFMPLSEATLSEFFRGDGGELGLPGERGKMQALHSSSALVCNVFEYWRDRDKSVLAAGLGLPVGIVRIEFERKFPTGLPGNPPHLDIVLTLANGSILAVESKLLEPYGGRRTQGFKRKYFASDPGLWARFGYLHCQELASRLDSGEVVFRWFYAAQMLKHILGLAASGFPWELLYLWYEAPGPGASEHATEAAEFARVATADEIVFRSISYQKLFAVIRRLAGKSESAYLAYLDGRYFGQLGRISPLAPQHSA
;
A
#
# COMPACT_ATOMS: atom_id res chain seq x y z
N MET A 1 -10.13 -22.89 -9.05
CA MET A 1 -9.55 -21.71 -9.72
C MET A 1 -8.12 -21.51 -9.22
N PRO A 2 -7.17 -21.06 -10.06
CA PRO A 2 -5.81 -20.76 -9.61
C PRO A 2 -5.80 -19.66 -8.54
N SER A 3 -4.79 -19.70 -7.65
CA SER A 3 -4.62 -18.67 -6.61
C SER A 3 -4.50 -17.27 -7.24
N PRO A 4 -5.11 -16.22 -6.65
CA PRO A 4 -4.98 -14.84 -7.14
C PRO A 4 -3.52 -14.42 -7.36
N THR A 5 -2.63 -14.87 -6.46
CA THR A 5 -1.18 -14.58 -6.54
C THR A 5 -0.52 -15.18 -7.78
N ILE A 6 -0.92 -16.38 -8.18
CA ILE A 6 -0.39 -17.06 -9.37
C ILE A 6 -0.82 -16.30 -10.63
N VAL A 7 -2.10 -15.92 -10.70
CA VAL A 7 -2.65 -15.18 -11.84
C VAL A 7 -1.89 -13.87 -12.02
N VAL A 8 -1.80 -13.04 -10.98
CA VAL A 8 -1.12 -11.74 -11.08
C VAL A 8 0.37 -11.90 -11.39
N ARG A 9 1.08 -12.85 -10.79
CA ARG A 9 2.49 -13.12 -11.11
C ARG A 9 2.70 -13.50 -12.58
N ASN A 10 1.81 -14.31 -13.14
CA ASN A 10 1.88 -14.68 -14.55
C ASN A 10 1.63 -13.48 -15.46
N LEU A 11 0.67 -12.62 -15.13
CA LEU A 11 0.42 -11.37 -15.87
C LEU A 11 1.65 -10.44 -15.84
N GLN A 12 2.29 -10.29 -14.68
CA GLN A 12 3.52 -9.49 -14.58
C GLN A 12 4.66 -10.08 -15.43
N ARG A 13 4.81 -11.41 -15.48
CA ARG A 13 5.81 -12.07 -16.35
C ARG A 13 5.51 -11.88 -17.83
N LEU A 14 4.24 -12.00 -18.24
CA LEU A 14 3.83 -11.75 -19.62
C LEU A 14 4.09 -10.29 -20.02
N TRP A 15 3.80 -9.34 -19.13
CA TRP A 15 4.13 -7.93 -19.34
C TRP A 15 5.63 -7.71 -19.54
N ALA A 16 6.48 -8.32 -18.70
CA ALA A 16 7.94 -8.21 -18.84
C ALA A 16 8.43 -8.81 -20.16
N ALA A 17 7.95 -10.01 -20.52
CA ALA A 17 8.31 -10.69 -21.76
C ALA A 17 7.91 -9.89 -23.01
N ALA A 18 6.73 -9.29 -23.02
CA ALA A 18 6.25 -8.46 -24.13
C ALA A 18 7.09 -7.18 -24.35
N ARG A 19 7.92 -6.80 -23.37
CA ARG A 19 8.82 -5.64 -23.43
C ARG A 19 10.29 -6.02 -23.54
N GLY A 20 10.60 -7.31 -23.66
CA GLY A 20 11.98 -7.80 -23.70
C GLY A 20 12.75 -7.62 -22.39
N ILE A 21 12.05 -7.44 -21.26
CA ILE A 21 12.69 -7.26 -19.95
C ILE A 21 13.23 -8.61 -19.47
N ALA A 22 14.52 -8.66 -19.17
CA ALA A 22 15.17 -9.84 -18.63
C ALA A 22 14.76 -10.06 -17.17
N VAL A 23 14.24 -11.25 -16.87
CA VAL A 23 13.80 -11.63 -15.53
C VAL A 23 14.35 -13.00 -15.15
N ASP A 24 14.72 -13.17 -13.90
CA ASP A 24 15.21 -14.44 -13.39
C ASP A 24 14.09 -15.46 -13.10
N SER A 25 14.48 -16.65 -12.66
CA SER A 25 13.54 -17.72 -12.33
C SER A 25 12.57 -17.36 -11.20
N SER A 26 12.95 -16.48 -10.28
CA SER A 26 12.10 -15.99 -9.19
C SER A 26 11.18 -14.83 -9.62
N GLY A 27 11.36 -14.28 -10.83
CA GLY A 27 10.58 -13.16 -11.35
C GLY A 27 11.08 -11.80 -10.87
N TYR A 28 12.39 -11.65 -10.72
CA TYR A 28 13.04 -10.37 -10.49
C TYR A 28 13.66 -9.87 -11.79
N SER A 29 13.49 -8.58 -12.10
CA SER A 29 14.22 -7.95 -13.20
C SER A 29 15.71 -7.88 -12.88
N LEU A 30 16.55 -7.99 -13.91
CA LEU A 30 18.01 -7.89 -13.72
C LEU A 30 18.45 -6.45 -13.43
N ASP A 31 17.79 -5.47 -14.06
CA ASP A 31 17.91 -4.04 -13.74
C ASP A 31 16.64 -3.56 -13.00
N LEU A 32 16.80 -2.76 -11.96
CA LEU A 32 15.67 -2.13 -11.26
C LEU A 32 14.86 -1.21 -12.18
N ASN A 33 15.51 -0.47 -13.07
CA ASN A 33 14.85 0.51 -13.94
C ASN A 33 13.90 -0.16 -14.95
N ASP A 34 14.19 -1.41 -15.34
CA ASP A 34 13.25 -2.20 -16.15
C ASP A 34 11.93 -2.47 -15.41
N ASN A 35 11.98 -2.48 -14.08
CA ASN A 35 10.81 -2.66 -13.22
C ASN A 35 10.17 -1.33 -12.79
N LEU A 36 10.49 -0.20 -13.43
CA LEU A 36 9.93 1.10 -13.12
C LEU A 36 9.45 1.83 -14.39
N PHE A 37 8.52 2.77 -14.25
CA PHE A 37 8.08 3.64 -15.36
C PHE A 37 9.18 4.64 -15.70
N MET A 38 9.78 5.21 -14.67
CA MET A 38 10.89 6.13 -14.73
C MET A 38 11.88 5.79 -13.61
N PRO A 39 13.18 6.09 -13.76
CA PRO A 39 14.15 5.93 -12.69
C PRO A 39 13.72 6.70 -11.44
N LEU A 40 14.08 6.18 -10.27
CA LEU A 40 13.85 6.85 -9.01
C LEU A 40 14.68 8.14 -8.94
N SER A 41 14.10 9.22 -8.44
CA SER A 41 14.84 10.42 -8.09
C SER A 41 15.86 10.14 -6.97
N GLU A 42 16.89 10.99 -6.86
CA GLU A 42 17.87 10.91 -5.78
C GLU A 42 17.22 10.96 -4.39
N ALA A 43 16.15 11.75 -4.25
CA ALA A 43 15.39 11.86 -3.02
C ALA A 43 14.73 10.52 -2.66
N THR A 44 14.05 9.88 -3.62
CA THR A 44 13.39 8.58 -3.42
C THR A 44 14.42 7.48 -3.15
N LEU A 45 15.57 7.47 -3.84
CA LEU A 45 16.67 6.55 -3.53
C LEU A 45 17.17 6.71 -2.09
N SER A 46 17.38 7.95 -1.64
CA SER A 46 17.82 8.25 -0.27
C SER A 46 16.79 7.87 0.80
N GLU A 47 15.49 7.99 0.48
CA GLU A 47 14.39 7.53 1.33
C GLU A 47 14.41 6.00 1.50
N PHE A 48 14.45 5.23 0.41
CA PHE A 48 14.53 3.77 0.49
C PHE A 48 15.84 3.27 1.11
N PHE A 49 16.97 3.95 0.88
CA PHE A 49 18.25 3.57 1.49
C PHE A 49 18.24 3.75 3.02
N ARG A 50 17.50 4.73 3.54
CA ARG A 50 17.30 4.93 4.99
C ARG A 50 16.22 4.00 5.57
N GLY A 51 15.44 3.36 4.71
CA GLY A 51 14.49 2.32 5.08
C GLY A 51 15.20 1.04 5.57
N ASP A 52 14.47 0.20 6.29
CA ASP A 52 15.02 -1.06 6.84
C ASP A 52 14.57 -2.29 6.02
N GLY A 53 13.90 -2.07 4.90
CA GLY A 53 13.22 -3.13 4.15
C GLY A 53 14.08 -3.80 3.07
N GLY A 54 15.24 -3.25 2.70
CA GLY A 54 16.11 -3.84 1.67
C GLY A 54 15.50 -3.74 0.26
N GLU A 55 14.71 -2.70 0.01
CA GLU A 55 14.01 -2.48 -1.26
C GLU A 55 14.97 -2.31 -2.44
N LEU A 56 16.12 -1.68 -2.20
CA LEU A 56 17.17 -1.44 -3.21
C LEU A 56 18.26 -2.53 -3.23
N GLY A 57 18.24 -3.47 -2.29
CA GLY A 57 19.27 -4.51 -2.18
C GLY A 57 20.62 -3.98 -1.67
N LEU A 58 21.64 -4.83 -1.75
CA LEU A 58 23.03 -4.52 -1.44
C LEU A 58 23.87 -4.73 -2.71
N PRO A 59 25.12 -4.23 -2.79
CA PRO A 59 25.99 -4.51 -3.93
C PRO A 59 26.10 -6.03 -4.19
N GLY A 60 25.70 -6.47 -5.39
CA GLY A 60 25.68 -7.88 -5.78
C GLY A 60 24.43 -8.67 -5.35
N GLU A 61 23.51 -8.05 -4.61
CA GLU A 61 22.25 -8.65 -4.19
C GLU A 61 21.05 -7.88 -4.75
N ARG A 62 20.06 -8.60 -5.25
CA ARG A 62 18.82 -7.98 -5.75
C ARG A 62 18.00 -7.37 -4.62
N GLY A 63 17.47 -6.18 -4.86
CA GLY A 63 16.50 -5.55 -3.98
C GLY A 63 15.11 -6.14 -4.10
N LYS A 64 14.28 -6.00 -3.06
CA LYS A 64 12.85 -6.42 -3.14
C LYS A 64 12.11 -5.70 -4.27
N MET A 65 12.47 -4.45 -4.56
CA MET A 65 11.82 -3.65 -5.60
C MET A 65 12.06 -4.20 -7.01
N GLN A 66 13.08 -5.04 -7.24
CA GLN A 66 13.28 -5.71 -8.52
C GLN A 66 12.27 -6.85 -8.78
N ALA A 67 11.56 -7.32 -7.75
CA ALA A 67 10.51 -8.31 -7.96
C ALA A 67 9.39 -7.70 -8.81
N LEU A 68 8.98 -8.38 -9.88
CA LEU A 68 7.89 -7.90 -10.74
C LEU A 68 6.57 -7.68 -9.97
N HIS A 69 6.39 -8.41 -8.87
CA HIS A 69 5.24 -8.34 -7.97
C HIS A 69 5.54 -7.56 -6.68
N SER A 70 6.51 -6.65 -6.71
CA SER A 70 6.84 -5.80 -5.57
C SER A 70 5.79 -4.71 -5.34
N SER A 71 5.33 -4.58 -4.10
CA SER A 71 4.50 -3.45 -3.65
C SER A 71 5.27 -2.14 -3.72
N SER A 72 6.56 -2.11 -3.38
CA SER A 72 7.37 -0.89 -3.46
C SER A 72 7.53 -0.42 -4.92
N ALA A 73 7.66 -1.35 -5.88
CA ALA A 73 7.68 -0.99 -7.30
C ALA A 73 6.33 -0.43 -7.76
N LEU A 74 5.21 -1.02 -7.33
CA LEU A 74 3.87 -0.49 -7.60
C LEU A 74 3.70 0.91 -7.03
N VAL A 75 4.14 1.13 -5.79
CA VAL A 75 4.12 2.44 -5.14
C VAL A 75 4.94 3.47 -5.92
N CYS A 76 6.20 3.18 -6.23
CA CYS A 76 7.03 4.09 -7.04
C CYS A 76 6.39 4.37 -8.41
N ASN A 77 5.89 3.34 -9.08
CA ASN A 77 5.24 3.51 -10.38
C ASN A 77 3.98 4.36 -10.31
N VAL A 78 3.26 4.43 -9.19
CA VAL A 78 2.05 5.26 -9.07
C VAL A 78 2.34 6.66 -8.55
N PHE A 79 3.33 6.83 -7.68
CA PHE A 79 3.53 8.07 -6.92
C PHE A 79 4.75 8.88 -7.38
N GLU A 80 5.85 8.25 -7.81
CA GLU A 80 7.09 8.93 -8.20
C GLU A 80 6.85 9.89 -9.37
N TYR A 81 5.99 9.48 -10.31
CA TYR A 81 5.60 10.30 -11.45
C TYR A 81 5.12 11.70 -11.05
N TRP A 82 4.41 11.81 -9.93
CA TRP A 82 3.78 13.06 -9.48
C TRP A 82 4.69 13.92 -8.59
N ARG A 83 5.86 13.43 -8.17
CA ARG A 83 6.73 14.07 -7.16
C ARG A 83 7.02 15.53 -7.50
N ASP A 84 7.46 15.80 -8.73
CA ASP A 84 7.84 17.13 -9.21
C ASP A 84 6.88 17.68 -10.28
N ARG A 85 5.66 17.12 -10.36
CA ARG A 85 4.61 17.55 -11.29
C ARG A 85 3.44 18.18 -10.55
N ASP A 86 2.47 18.68 -11.31
CA ASP A 86 1.17 19.04 -10.75
C ASP A 86 0.50 17.79 -10.17
N LYS A 87 0.17 17.85 -8.88
CA LYS A 87 -0.41 16.75 -8.10
C LYS A 87 -1.94 16.84 -8.04
N SER A 88 -2.56 17.79 -8.73
CA SER A 88 -4.02 18.00 -8.72
C SER A 88 -4.80 16.72 -9.09
N VAL A 89 -4.37 16.02 -10.15
CA VAL A 89 -4.96 14.75 -10.58
C VAL A 89 -4.81 13.66 -9.53
N LEU A 90 -3.62 13.54 -8.92
CA LEU A 90 -3.37 12.57 -7.84
C LEU A 90 -4.21 12.89 -6.61
N ALA A 91 -4.28 14.15 -6.20
CA ALA A 91 -5.07 14.62 -5.06
C ALA A 91 -6.56 14.32 -5.26
N ALA A 92 -7.09 14.61 -6.45
CA ALA A 92 -8.47 14.28 -6.82
C ALA A 92 -8.71 12.76 -6.83
N GLY A 93 -7.77 11.97 -7.35
CA GLY A 93 -7.83 10.51 -7.33
C GLY A 93 -7.87 9.92 -5.92
N LEU A 94 -7.19 10.56 -4.97
CA LEU A 94 -7.18 10.20 -3.56
C LEU A 94 -8.34 10.80 -2.77
N GLY A 95 -9.19 11.64 -3.40
CA GLY A 95 -10.30 12.32 -2.74
C GLY A 95 -9.87 13.35 -1.71
N LEU A 96 -8.70 13.98 -1.90
CA LEU A 96 -8.16 14.95 -0.94
C LEU A 96 -8.82 16.33 -1.11
N PRO A 97 -9.19 17.00 0.00
CA PRO A 97 -9.85 18.30 -0.05
C PRO A 97 -8.89 19.46 -0.36
N VAL A 98 -7.58 19.22 -0.24
CA VAL A 98 -6.52 20.21 -0.44
C VAL A 98 -5.38 19.60 -1.26
N GLY A 99 -4.55 20.47 -1.84
CA GLY A 99 -3.41 20.03 -2.65
C GLY A 99 -2.35 19.28 -1.86
N ILE A 100 -1.61 18.43 -2.57
CA ILE A 100 -0.42 17.74 -2.04
C ILE A 100 0.80 18.66 -2.25
N VAL A 101 1.56 18.89 -1.19
CA VAL A 101 2.78 19.70 -1.22
C VAL A 101 4.01 18.81 -1.42
N ARG A 102 4.07 17.68 -0.72
CA ARG A 102 5.24 16.79 -0.73
C ARG A 102 4.82 15.33 -0.74
N ILE A 103 5.58 14.50 -1.45
CA ILE A 103 5.49 13.04 -1.48
C ILE A 103 6.81 12.52 -0.90
N GLU A 104 6.75 11.69 0.12
CA GLU A 104 7.89 11.04 0.76
C GLU A 104 7.64 9.52 0.79
N PHE A 105 8.67 8.72 0.53
CA PHE A 105 8.59 7.26 0.57
C PHE A 105 9.22 6.72 1.87
N GLU A 106 8.82 5.52 2.30
CA GLU A 106 9.43 4.76 3.42
C GLU A 106 9.63 5.57 4.72
N ARG A 107 8.66 6.42 5.07
CA ARG A 107 8.82 7.32 6.21
C ARG A 107 8.52 6.58 7.53
N LYS A 108 9.47 6.65 8.47
CA LYS A 108 9.37 6.03 9.81
C LYS A 108 8.52 6.90 10.76
N PHE A 109 7.67 6.26 11.56
CA PHE A 109 6.85 6.89 12.59
C PHE A 109 7.03 6.21 13.95
N PRO A 110 8.01 6.64 14.77
CA PRO A 110 8.27 6.02 16.06
C PRO A 110 7.06 6.04 17.00
N THR A 111 6.78 4.89 17.63
CA THR A 111 5.71 4.76 18.64
C THR A 111 6.15 5.20 20.04
N GLY A 112 7.43 5.55 20.21
CA GLY A 112 8.07 5.72 21.52
C GLY A 112 8.48 4.40 22.20
N LEU A 113 8.13 3.25 21.64
CA LEU A 113 8.57 1.94 22.11
C LEU A 113 9.94 1.55 21.54
N PRO A 114 10.74 0.73 22.26
CA PRO A 114 12.02 0.23 21.76
C PRO A 114 11.85 -0.67 20.54
N GLY A 115 12.85 -0.69 19.65
CA GLY A 115 12.88 -1.48 18.41
C GLY A 115 12.46 -0.69 17.17
N ASN A 116 12.22 -1.38 16.06
CA ASN A 116 11.98 -0.71 14.79
C ASN A 116 10.62 0.01 14.78
N PRO A 117 10.59 1.28 14.36
CA PRO A 117 9.34 2.00 14.18
C PRO A 117 8.53 1.41 13.02
N PRO A 118 7.20 1.59 12.97
CA PRO A 118 6.42 1.36 11.76
C PRO A 118 6.88 2.32 10.64
N HIS A 119 6.93 1.81 9.41
CA HIS A 119 7.29 2.58 8.21
C HIS A 119 6.07 2.66 7.30
N LEU A 120 5.74 3.84 6.80
CA LEU A 120 4.66 4.02 5.84
C LEU A 120 5.27 4.10 4.45
N ASP A 121 4.70 3.35 3.51
CA ASP A 121 5.20 3.28 2.13
C ASP A 121 5.20 4.67 1.47
N ILE A 122 4.15 5.46 1.72
CA ILE A 122 4.05 6.86 1.28
C ILE A 122 3.55 7.76 2.41
N VAL A 123 4.07 8.98 2.46
CA VAL A 123 3.48 10.08 3.21
C VAL A 123 3.30 11.28 2.29
N LEU A 124 2.06 11.78 2.22
CA LEU A 124 1.73 13.00 1.52
C LEU A 124 1.57 14.13 2.53
N THR A 125 2.40 15.17 2.44
CA THR A 125 2.15 16.41 3.19
C THR A 125 1.16 17.26 2.42
N LEU A 126 0.07 17.66 3.06
CA LEU A 126 -1.01 18.42 2.45
C LEU A 126 -0.84 19.92 2.68
N ALA A 127 -1.49 20.75 1.85
CA ALA A 127 -1.36 22.20 1.89
C ALA A 127 -1.83 22.84 3.22
N ASN A 128 -2.67 22.15 3.99
CA ASN A 128 -3.13 22.58 5.31
C ASN A 128 -2.21 22.09 6.46
N GLY A 129 -1.06 21.47 6.16
CA GLY A 129 -0.12 20.95 7.15
C GLY A 129 -0.45 19.57 7.72
N SER A 130 -1.59 18.98 7.37
CA SER A 130 -1.91 17.58 7.70
C SER A 130 -1.17 16.60 6.79
N ILE A 131 -1.15 15.33 7.17
CA ILE A 131 -0.56 14.26 6.37
C ILE A 131 -1.57 13.18 5.97
N LEU A 132 -1.46 12.66 4.75
CA LEU A 132 -2.02 11.36 4.37
C LEU A 132 -0.91 10.33 4.42
N ALA A 133 -0.97 9.43 5.40
CA ALA A 133 -0.11 8.27 5.51
C ALA A 133 -0.71 7.13 4.70
N VAL A 134 0.07 6.49 3.83
CA VAL A 134 -0.41 5.39 2.97
C VAL A 134 0.41 4.13 3.23
N GLU A 135 -0.30 3.04 3.53
CA GLU A 135 0.23 1.69 3.42
C GLU A 135 -0.27 1.08 2.11
N SER A 136 0.63 0.52 1.32
CA SER A 136 0.38 -0.15 0.06
C SER A 136 0.52 -1.66 0.16
N LYS A 137 -0.36 -2.39 -0.53
CA LYS A 137 -0.25 -3.84 -0.71
C LYS A 137 -0.54 -4.25 -2.15
N LEU A 138 0.25 -5.17 -2.68
CA LEU A 138 0.04 -5.79 -4.00
C LEU A 138 -0.49 -7.23 -3.86
N LEU A 139 0.35 -8.17 -3.43
CA LEU A 139 0.00 -9.60 -3.34
C LEU A 139 0.05 -10.19 -1.94
N GLU A 140 0.55 -9.44 -0.96
CA GLU A 140 0.69 -9.85 0.43
C GLU A 140 -0.64 -10.27 1.07
N PRO A 141 -1.78 -9.57 0.84
CA PRO A 141 -3.11 -10.00 1.30
C PRO A 141 -3.48 -11.43 0.89
N TYR A 142 -3.03 -11.85 -0.29
CA TYR A 142 -3.46 -13.11 -0.92
C TYR A 142 -2.45 -14.25 -0.74
N GLY A 143 -1.33 -14.00 -0.05
CA GLY A 143 -0.25 -14.97 0.14
C GLY A 143 -0.49 -16.00 1.24
N GLY A 144 -1.61 -15.93 1.96
CA GLY A 144 -1.97 -16.89 3.03
C GLY A 144 -1.08 -16.82 4.28
N ARG A 145 -0.27 -15.76 4.44
CA ARG A 145 0.51 -15.55 5.65
C ARG A 145 -0.42 -15.06 6.77
N ARG A 146 -0.32 -15.72 7.93
CA ARG A 146 -0.96 -15.21 9.15
C ARG A 146 -0.24 -13.93 9.59
N THR A 147 -1.01 -12.95 10.03
CA THR A 147 -0.47 -11.74 10.65
C THR A 147 0.30 -12.13 11.91
N GLN A 148 1.47 -11.52 12.12
CA GLN A 148 2.17 -11.68 13.39
C GLN A 148 1.40 -10.93 14.47
N GLY A 149 1.22 -11.57 15.63
CA GLY A 149 0.58 -10.98 16.81
C GLY A 149 1.35 -9.77 17.37
N PHE A 150 1.00 -9.40 18.60
CA PHE A 150 1.60 -8.26 19.26
C PHE A 150 2.74 -8.70 20.18
N LYS A 151 3.77 -7.85 20.28
CA LYS A 151 4.77 -8.01 21.34
C LYS A 151 4.19 -7.42 22.63
N ARG A 152 4.53 -7.99 23.79
CA ARG A 152 4.06 -7.51 25.11
C ARG A 152 4.24 -6.00 25.34
N LYS A 153 5.29 -5.40 24.74
CA LYS A 153 5.55 -3.95 24.79
C LYS A 153 4.40 -3.06 24.30
N TYR A 154 3.50 -3.59 23.47
CA TYR A 154 2.32 -2.84 23.01
C TYR A 154 1.19 -2.79 24.05
N PHE A 155 1.29 -3.54 25.15
CA PHE A 155 0.29 -3.57 26.21
C PHE A 155 0.85 -3.16 27.59
N ALA A 156 2.18 -3.14 27.75
CA ALA A 156 2.86 -2.98 29.03
C ALA A 156 3.28 -1.52 29.32
N SER A 157 2.34 -0.59 29.50
CA SER A 157 2.64 0.79 29.91
C SER A 157 1.59 1.38 30.87
N ASP A 158 2.01 2.37 31.67
CA ASP A 158 1.14 3.19 32.54
C ASP A 158 1.41 4.70 32.29
N PRO A 159 0.39 5.49 31.86
CA PRO A 159 -0.90 5.03 31.38
C PRO A 159 -0.74 4.12 30.14
N GLY A 160 -1.71 3.24 29.90
CA GLY A 160 -1.71 2.31 28.76
C GLY A 160 -1.46 3.01 27.43
N LEU A 161 -0.60 2.45 26.57
CA LEU A 161 -0.09 3.10 25.35
C LEU A 161 -1.20 3.60 24.45
N TRP A 162 -2.26 2.80 24.32
CA TRP A 162 -3.45 3.12 23.54
C TRP A 162 -4.32 4.14 24.25
N ALA A 163 -4.53 3.97 25.56
CA ALA A 163 -5.33 4.88 26.39
C ALA A 163 -4.77 6.31 26.39
N ARG A 164 -3.44 6.47 26.31
CA ARG A 164 -2.78 7.79 26.13
C ARG A 164 -3.34 8.56 24.93
N PHE A 165 -3.73 7.87 23.87
CA PHE A 165 -4.28 8.46 22.65
C PHE A 165 -5.80 8.33 22.55
N GLY A 166 -6.48 7.76 23.57
CA GLY A 166 -7.92 7.51 23.56
C GLY A 166 -8.35 6.30 22.71
N TYR A 167 -7.43 5.41 22.33
CA TYR A 167 -7.70 4.35 21.36
C TYR A 167 -8.13 3.02 21.99
N LEU A 168 -9.24 3.04 22.73
CA LEU A 168 -9.72 1.90 23.50
C LEU A 168 -10.19 0.76 22.60
N HIS A 169 -10.88 1.04 21.50
CA HIS A 169 -11.39 0.00 20.59
C HIS A 169 -10.25 -0.65 19.79
N CYS A 170 -9.25 0.14 19.40
CA CYS A 170 -8.01 -0.37 18.80
C CYS A 170 -7.24 -1.25 19.79
N GLN A 171 -7.19 -0.89 21.07
CA GLN A 171 -6.57 -1.72 22.11
C GLN A 171 -7.30 -3.05 22.30
N GLU A 172 -8.63 -3.02 22.32
CA GLU A 172 -9.45 -4.22 22.40
C GLU A 172 -9.19 -5.13 21.20
N LEU A 173 -9.24 -4.58 19.98
CA LEU A 173 -8.92 -5.34 18.77
C LEU A 173 -7.50 -5.91 18.81
N ALA A 174 -6.50 -5.13 19.25
CA ALA A 174 -5.14 -5.62 19.41
C ALA A 174 -5.06 -6.82 20.37
N SER A 175 -5.81 -6.77 21.48
CA SER A 175 -5.85 -7.84 22.50
C SER A 175 -6.53 -9.11 21.97
N ARG A 176 -7.62 -8.95 21.21
CA ARG A 176 -8.36 -10.06 20.58
C ARG A 176 -7.56 -10.71 19.44
N LEU A 177 -6.78 -9.91 18.70
CA LEU A 177 -5.82 -10.42 17.71
C LEU A 177 -4.66 -11.20 18.38
N ASP A 178 -4.13 -10.69 19.50
CA ASP A 178 -3.00 -11.31 20.20
C ASP A 178 -3.38 -12.64 20.87
N SER A 179 -4.58 -12.70 21.47
CA SER A 179 -5.14 -13.93 22.05
C SER A 179 -5.64 -14.94 21.01
N GLY A 180 -5.79 -14.52 19.75
CA GLY A 180 -6.34 -15.34 18.67
C GLY A 180 -7.87 -15.50 18.70
N GLU A 181 -8.57 -14.70 19.51
CA GLU A 181 -10.04 -14.65 19.52
C GLU A 181 -10.60 -14.16 18.18
N VAL A 182 -9.89 -13.20 17.55
CA VAL A 182 -10.23 -12.69 16.21
C VAL A 182 -9.04 -12.91 15.28
N VAL A 183 -9.34 -13.26 14.02
CA VAL A 183 -8.34 -13.46 12.97
C VAL A 183 -8.74 -12.71 11.72
N PHE A 184 -7.84 -11.87 11.24
CA PHE A 184 -7.92 -11.26 9.91
C PHE A 184 -7.06 -12.10 8.98
N ARG A 185 -7.69 -12.73 7.99
CA ARG A 185 -7.04 -13.68 7.08
C ARG A 185 -6.40 -12.98 5.88
N TRP A 186 -7.02 -11.92 5.41
CA TRP A 186 -6.66 -11.23 4.18
C TRP A 186 -6.10 -9.83 4.45
N PHE A 187 -6.43 -9.23 5.59
CA PHE A 187 -6.04 -7.87 5.97
C PHE A 187 -5.05 -7.86 7.15
N TYR A 188 -4.05 -6.98 7.07
CA TYR A 188 -2.95 -6.94 8.03
C TYR A 188 -3.27 -6.04 9.24
N ALA A 189 -4.33 -6.36 9.98
CA ALA A 189 -4.86 -5.53 11.08
C ALA A 189 -3.80 -5.18 12.14
N ALA A 190 -3.02 -6.17 12.58
CA ALA A 190 -1.95 -5.94 13.57
C ALA A 190 -0.87 -4.97 13.07
N GLN A 191 -0.63 -4.92 11.75
CA GLN A 191 0.28 -3.95 11.15
C GLN A 191 -0.35 -2.56 11.18
N MET A 192 -1.62 -2.44 10.79
CA MET A 192 -2.35 -1.16 10.74
C MET A 192 -2.45 -0.49 12.11
N LEU A 193 -2.74 -1.27 13.15
CA LEU A 193 -2.74 -0.81 14.53
C LEU A 193 -1.38 -0.25 14.99
N LYS A 194 -0.27 -0.84 14.52
CA LYS A 194 1.08 -0.32 14.80
C LYS A 194 1.32 1.02 14.08
N HIS A 195 0.82 1.18 12.85
CA HIS A 195 0.89 2.46 12.14
C HIS A 195 0.08 3.55 12.84
N ILE A 196 -1.15 3.24 13.29
CA ILE A 196 -1.99 4.16 14.07
C ILE A 196 -1.23 4.70 15.30
N LEU A 197 -0.59 3.82 16.07
CA LEU A 197 0.22 4.24 17.21
C LEU A 197 1.40 5.15 16.82
N GLY A 198 2.07 4.85 15.71
CA GLY A 198 3.18 5.67 15.22
C GLY A 198 2.72 7.05 14.76
N LEU A 199 1.59 7.11 14.06
CA LEU A 199 0.98 8.35 13.58
C LEU A 199 0.45 9.21 14.73
N ALA A 200 -0.17 8.61 15.73
CA ALA A 200 -0.63 9.32 16.92
C ALA A 200 0.51 9.94 17.75
N ALA A 201 1.68 9.29 17.77
CA ALA A 201 2.88 9.83 18.38
C ALA A 201 3.60 10.90 17.53
N SER A 202 3.16 11.14 16.29
CA SER A 202 3.90 11.96 15.33
C SER A 202 3.76 13.47 15.52
N GLY A 203 2.69 13.92 16.18
CA GLY A 203 2.34 15.33 16.34
C GLY A 203 1.71 16.00 15.11
N PHE A 204 1.53 15.28 13.99
CA PHE A 204 0.81 15.79 12.83
C PHE A 204 -0.69 15.49 12.94
N PRO A 205 -1.60 16.35 12.43
CA PRO A 205 -2.93 15.89 12.02
C PRO A 205 -2.79 14.89 10.87
N TRP A 206 -3.44 13.74 10.95
CA TRP A 206 -3.20 12.64 10.02
C TRP A 206 -4.46 11.90 9.60
N GLU A 207 -4.38 11.30 8.42
CA GLU A 207 -5.30 10.27 7.91
C GLU A 207 -4.48 9.05 7.49
N LEU A 208 -4.99 7.84 7.75
CA LEU A 208 -4.38 6.60 7.29
C LEU A 208 -5.16 6.00 6.12
N LEU A 209 -4.50 5.87 4.97
CA LEU A 209 -5.02 5.20 3.78
C LEU A 209 -4.36 3.83 3.61
N TYR A 210 -5.18 2.80 3.55
CA TYR A 210 -4.77 1.48 3.10
C TYR A 210 -5.10 1.32 1.62
N LEU A 211 -4.07 1.30 0.78
CA LEU A 211 -4.16 1.21 -0.66
C LEU A 211 -3.77 -0.20 -1.12
N TRP A 212 -4.68 -0.91 -1.77
CA TRP A 212 -4.45 -2.32 -2.08
C TRP A 212 -4.77 -2.69 -3.51
N TYR A 213 -4.08 -3.69 -4.04
CA TYR A 213 -4.35 -4.18 -5.38
C TYR A 213 -5.45 -5.23 -5.36
N GLU A 214 -6.52 -4.99 -6.10
CA GLU A 214 -7.67 -5.90 -6.22
C GLU A 214 -7.33 -7.07 -7.17
N ALA A 215 -6.88 -8.19 -6.59
CA ALA A 215 -6.51 -9.37 -7.36
C ALA A 215 -7.75 -10.19 -7.77
N PRO A 216 -7.73 -10.92 -8.89
CA PRO A 216 -8.86 -11.75 -9.32
C PRO A 216 -9.24 -12.82 -8.29
N GLY A 217 -10.54 -13.02 -8.09
CA GLY A 217 -11.10 -14.09 -7.27
C GLY A 217 -11.69 -13.61 -5.93
N PRO A 218 -12.30 -14.53 -5.16
CA PRO A 218 -13.10 -14.17 -3.99
C PRO A 218 -12.29 -13.55 -2.84
N GLY A 219 -10.98 -13.82 -2.78
CA GLY A 219 -10.10 -13.27 -1.73
C GLY A 219 -10.06 -11.75 -1.69
N ALA A 220 -10.28 -11.06 -2.81
CA ALA A 220 -10.38 -9.60 -2.85
C ALA A 220 -11.64 -9.07 -2.17
N SER A 221 -12.77 -9.76 -2.31
CA SER A 221 -14.02 -9.38 -1.64
C SER A 221 -13.90 -9.58 -0.13
N GLU A 222 -13.35 -10.72 0.31
CA GLU A 222 -13.11 -10.99 1.72
C GLU A 222 -12.11 -9.98 2.33
N HIS A 223 -11.05 -9.66 1.59
CA HIS A 223 -10.10 -8.63 1.98
C HIS A 223 -10.75 -7.25 2.17
N ALA A 224 -11.63 -6.85 1.25
CA ALA A 224 -12.38 -5.61 1.37
C ALA A 224 -13.32 -5.61 2.58
N THR A 225 -13.98 -6.74 2.86
CA THR A 225 -14.84 -6.91 4.05
C THR A 225 -14.04 -6.74 5.34
N GLU A 226 -12.89 -7.41 5.45
CA GLU A 226 -12.01 -7.28 6.62
C GLU A 226 -11.47 -5.85 6.78
N ALA A 227 -11.07 -5.18 5.69
CA ALA A 227 -10.63 -3.79 5.75
C ALA A 227 -11.78 -2.84 6.20
N ALA A 228 -13.03 -3.13 5.81
CA ALA A 228 -14.19 -2.37 6.26
C ALA A 228 -14.52 -2.63 7.73
N GLU A 229 -14.35 -3.85 8.23
CA GLU A 229 -14.47 -4.16 9.65
C GLU A 229 -13.43 -3.38 10.47
N PHE A 230 -12.17 -3.37 10.03
CA PHE A 230 -11.12 -2.58 10.65
C PHE A 230 -11.45 -1.09 10.67
N ALA A 231 -12.00 -0.55 9.58
CA ALA A 231 -12.39 0.85 9.49
C ALA A 231 -13.45 1.23 10.54
N ARG A 232 -14.39 0.33 10.87
CA ARG A 232 -15.39 0.57 11.92
C ARG A 232 -14.74 0.67 13.30
N VAL A 233 -13.76 -0.19 13.59
CA VAL A 233 -13.00 -0.14 14.85
C VAL A 233 -12.22 1.17 14.96
N ALA A 234 -11.51 1.56 13.90
CA ALA A 234 -10.78 2.84 13.88
C ALA A 234 -11.73 4.03 14.07
N THR A 235 -12.89 4.03 13.40
CA THR A 235 -13.90 5.10 13.52
C THR A 235 -14.44 5.24 14.94
N ALA A 236 -14.57 4.13 15.68
CA ALA A 236 -15.02 4.16 17.08
C ALA A 236 -14.02 4.87 18.02
N ASP A 237 -12.76 5.00 17.60
CA ASP A 237 -11.71 5.78 18.27
C ASP A 237 -11.46 7.14 17.58
N GLU A 238 -12.41 7.62 16.77
CA GLU A 238 -12.33 8.88 16.01
C GLU A 238 -11.16 8.96 15.02
N ILE A 239 -10.62 7.80 14.61
CA ILE A 239 -9.51 7.72 13.65
C ILE A 239 -10.05 7.77 12.22
N VAL A 240 -9.52 8.68 11.40
CA VAL A 240 -9.79 8.73 9.97
C VAL A 240 -8.96 7.66 9.26
N PHE A 241 -9.58 6.52 8.98
CA PHE A 241 -9.01 5.42 8.20
C PHE A 241 -9.82 5.20 6.91
N ARG A 242 -9.14 5.09 5.77
CA ARG A 242 -9.76 4.71 4.49
C ARG A 242 -9.09 3.49 3.88
N SER A 243 -9.87 2.73 3.13
CA SER A 243 -9.38 1.62 2.30
C SER A 243 -9.90 1.77 0.88
N ILE A 244 -9.00 1.83 -0.10
CA ILE A 244 -9.38 1.88 -1.53
C ILE A 244 -8.47 0.96 -2.34
N SER A 245 -8.95 0.51 -3.50
CA SER A 245 -8.12 -0.26 -4.42
C SER A 245 -7.32 0.64 -5.37
N TYR A 246 -6.15 0.17 -5.80
CA TYR A 246 -5.37 0.81 -6.86
C TYR A 246 -6.18 0.97 -8.16
N GLN A 247 -7.08 0.03 -8.45
CA GLN A 247 -7.99 0.07 -9.59
C GLN A 247 -8.93 1.28 -9.52
N LYS A 248 -9.50 1.56 -8.34
CA LYS A 248 -10.34 2.75 -8.13
C LYS A 248 -9.53 4.04 -8.29
N LEU A 249 -8.33 4.10 -7.69
CA LEU A 249 -7.44 5.25 -7.82
C LEU A 249 -7.07 5.49 -9.31
N PHE A 250 -6.64 4.44 -10.01
CA PHE A 250 -6.25 4.52 -11.40
C PHE A 250 -7.40 4.93 -12.31
N ALA A 251 -8.63 4.44 -12.07
CA ALA A 251 -9.80 4.83 -12.87
C ALA A 251 -10.06 6.35 -12.80
N VAL A 252 -9.90 6.96 -11.62
CA VAL A 252 -10.05 8.42 -11.46
C VAL A 252 -8.89 9.16 -12.13
N ILE A 253 -7.64 8.74 -11.88
CA ILE A 253 -6.46 9.35 -12.51
C ILE A 253 -6.60 9.31 -14.03
N ARG A 254 -6.92 8.16 -14.63
CA ARG A 254 -7.10 7.98 -16.07
C ARG A 254 -8.19 8.88 -16.66
N ARG A 255 -9.25 9.17 -15.90
CA ARG A 255 -10.34 10.05 -16.34
C ARG A 255 -9.96 11.53 -16.32
N LEU A 256 -9.13 11.94 -15.36
CA LEU A 256 -8.79 13.35 -15.11
C LEU A 256 -7.49 13.78 -15.78
N ALA A 257 -6.57 12.85 -16.00
CA ALA A 257 -5.28 13.12 -16.60
C ALA A 257 -5.39 13.59 -18.06
N GLY A 258 -4.45 14.45 -18.46
CA GLY A 258 -4.39 15.05 -19.79
C GLY A 258 -3.53 14.25 -20.76
N LYS A 259 -3.27 14.85 -21.92
CA LYS A 259 -2.45 14.23 -22.98
C LYS A 259 -1.01 13.99 -22.54
N SER A 260 -0.44 14.86 -21.68
CA SER A 260 0.93 14.74 -21.18
C SER A 260 1.17 13.45 -20.39
N GLU A 261 0.13 12.89 -19.78
CA GLU A 261 0.21 11.66 -18.99
C GLU A 261 0.00 10.39 -19.81
N SER A 262 -0.24 10.48 -21.13
CA SER A 262 -0.68 9.31 -21.93
C SER A 262 0.28 8.12 -21.86
N ALA A 263 1.59 8.35 -21.92
CA ALA A 263 2.59 7.29 -21.82
C ALA A 263 2.62 6.64 -20.43
N TYR A 264 2.45 7.46 -19.39
CA TYR A 264 2.36 7.02 -18.00
C TYR A 264 1.11 6.16 -17.75
N LEU A 265 -0.05 6.62 -18.23
CA LEU A 265 -1.29 5.87 -18.13
C LEU A 265 -1.23 4.54 -18.90
N ALA A 266 -0.66 4.56 -20.11
CA ALA A 266 -0.50 3.35 -20.93
C ALA A 266 0.44 2.33 -20.27
N TYR A 267 1.50 2.81 -19.59
CA TYR A 267 2.38 1.97 -18.79
C TYR A 267 1.62 1.30 -17.64
N LEU A 268 0.93 2.08 -16.81
CA LEU A 268 0.18 1.57 -15.67
C LEU A 268 -0.94 0.61 -16.10
N ASP A 269 -1.66 0.93 -17.17
CA ASP A 269 -2.69 0.08 -17.73
C ASP A 269 -2.09 -1.24 -18.21
N GLY A 270 -1.07 -1.20 -19.08
CA GLY A 270 -0.44 -2.40 -19.63
C GLY A 270 0.22 -3.28 -18.57
N ARG A 271 0.74 -2.68 -17.50
CA ARG A 271 1.44 -3.38 -16.42
C ARG A 271 0.50 -3.92 -15.35
N TYR A 272 -0.43 -3.11 -14.87
CA TYR A 272 -1.19 -3.42 -13.65
C TYR A 272 -2.69 -3.57 -13.87
N PHE A 273 -3.33 -2.82 -14.77
CA PHE A 273 -4.79 -2.66 -14.74
C PHE A 273 -5.55 -3.25 -15.94
N GLY A 274 -4.99 -3.14 -17.15
CA GLY A 274 -5.64 -3.52 -18.41
C GLY A 274 -5.77 -5.04 -18.62
N GLN A 275 -4.97 -5.85 -17.93
CA GLN A 275 -4.99 -7.31 -18.08
C GLN A 275 -6.04 -8.01 -17.21
N LEU A 276 -6.52 -7.36 -16.14
CA LEU A 276 -7.50 -7.94 -15.22
C LEU A 276 -8.92 -7.95 -15.77
N GLY A 277 -9.29 -6.93 -16.57
CA GLY A 277 -10.61 -6.84 -17.21
C GLY A 277 -10.88 -7.91 -18.27
N ARG A 278 -9.84 -8.62 -18.75
CA ARG A 278 -9.96 -9.73 -19.70
C ARG A 278 -10.17 -11.10 -19.03
N ILE A 279 -10.08 -11.17 -17.70
CA ILE A 279 -10.12 -12.41 -16.92
C ILE A 279 -11.37 -12.50 -16.02
N SER A 280 -12.17 -11.43 -15.93
CA SER A 280 -13.48 -11.52 -15.28
C SER A 280 -14.45 -12.29 -16.18
N PRO A 281 -15.05 -13.41 -15.73
CA PRO A 281 -16.13 -14.02 -16.48
C PRO A 281 -17.31 -13.05 -16.49
N LEU A 282 -17.95 -12.96 -17.67
CA LEU A 282 -19.22 -12.29 -17.93
C LEU A 282 -20.11 -12.25 -16.69
N ALA A 283 -20.35 -11.06 -16.14
CA ALA A 283 -21.52 -10.86 -15.31
C ALA A 283 -22.76 -11.22 -16.16
N PRO A 284 -23.70 -12.02 -15.66
CA PRO A 284 -24.92 -12.29 -16.41
C PRO A 284 -25.64 -10.97 -16.67
N GLN A 285 -25.89 -10.70 -17.95
CA GLN A 285 -26.86 -9.70 -18.35
C GLN A 285 -28.20 -10.15 -17.77
N HIS A 286 -28.67 -9.47 -16.73
CA HIS A 286 -30.06 -9.58 -16.33
C HIS A 286 -30.89 -8.83 -17.36
N SER A 287 -31.36 -9.59 -18.34
CA SER A 287 -32.52 -9.26 -19.15
C SER A 287 -33.77 -9.56 -18.33
N ALA A 288 -34.44 -8.52 -17.85
CA ALA A 288 -35.90 -8.40 -17.69
C ALA A 288 -36.21 -6.99 -17.17
#